data_AF-A0A358APY2-F1
#
_entry.id   AF-A0A358APY2-F1
#
_cell.length_a   1.000
_cell.length_b   1.000
_cell.length_c   1.000
_cell.angle_alpha   90.00
_cell.angle_beta   90.00
_cell.angle_gamma   90.00
#
_symmetry.space_group_name_H-M   'P 1'
#
loop_
_entity.id
_entity.type
_entity.pdbx_description
1 polymer ?
#
loop_
_entity_poly.entity_id
_entity_poly.type
_entity_poly.pdbx_seq_one_letter_code
_entity_poly.pdbx_strand_id
1 'polypeptide(L)'
;MKKWFSVLLVAMILFIPVTAFAQEAEVTDTLVVPEATAADTPVALEAAMEEPSATEALPAPAIESAVSATNAETLIEDFVERLYVLVLNRPSDPTGKAHWVRELSARRMSGGQAAYGFFFSEEMASRNLSDSAFLDITYRTLLGREPDPDGKYNWQNALNHGHSRKFIFSGFVGSPEFADCCYRAGISPGNMQPLENRDTNLNVTGFVSRLYENFLGRTYDVDGLNNWCGYLNSGRTAAEVATGFFYSTEASTLSNEQRVEACYRAFLGRTYDPSGKNNWMNQIAMPHGKERVFYGFVMSQEFTNICAQYGIPRGNAPVPPTAPTPAPGPAPNTGRTAASYDFSGLSAAVDSLVARMNAATRSSYRSLKAEAESLERQIETLEDAAERDYRQGLLSLADYRIVERTAEGLEDRLDNAEDWMERRLGYDD
;
A
#
# COMPACT_ATOMS: atom_id res chain seq x y z
N MET A 1 10.93 -31.59 -41.11
CA MET A 1 10.40 -30.30 -40.61
C MET A 1 11.37 -29.78 -39.56
N LYS A 2 12.46 -29.09 -39.97
CA LYS A 2 12.72 -27.65 -39.76
C LYS A 2 12.39 -27.20 -38.32
N LYS A 3 13.35 -27.34 -37.40
CA LYS A 3 14.40 -26.38 -36.95
C LYS A 3 13.88 -25.32 -35.96
N TRP A 4 14.45 -25.42 -34.76
CA TRP A 4 14.41 -24.53 -33.61
C TRP A 4 14.93 -23.12 -33.91
N PHE A 5 14.42 -22.11 -33.21
CA PHE A 5 15.18 -20.93 -32.80
C PHE A 5 14.62 -20.35 -31.49
N SER A 6 15.49 -20.27 -30.51
CA SER A 6 15.35 -19.57 -29.22
C SER A 6 15.53 -18.06 -29.40
N VAL A 7 14.86 -17.25 -28.56
CA VAL A 7 15.36 -15.93 -28.15
C VAL A 7 15.06 -15.74 -26.66
N LEU A 8 16.11 -15.85 -25.85
CA LEU A 8 16.22 -15.27 -24.52
C LEU A 8 16.47 -13.76 -24.66
N LEU A 9 15.78 -12.92 -23.88
CA LEU A 9 16.26 -11.57 -23.58
C LEU A 9 16.58 -11.52 -22.07
N VAL A 10 17.88 -11.41 -21.79
CA VAL A 10 18.46 -11.22 -20.46
C VAL A 10 18.42 -9.73 -20.15
N ALA A 11 17.74 -9.33 -19.08
CA ALA A 11 17.87 -8.00 -18.50
C ALA A 11 18.79 -8.08 -17.27
N MET A 12 20.01 -7.56 -17.45
CA MET A 12 21.09 -7.50 -16.48
C MET A 12 20.85 -6.30 -15.55
N ILE A 13 20.45 -6.54 -14.30
CA ILE A 13 20.34 -5.51 -13.26
C ILE A 13 21.72 -5.33 -12.64
N LEU A 14 22.37 -4.20 -12.94
CA LEU A 14 23.60 -3.76 -12.29
C LEU A 14 23.28 -3.26 -10.87
N PHE A 15 23.79 -4.00 -9.88
CA PHE A 15 23.93 -3.56 -8.49
C PHE A 15 25.06 -2.51 -8.41
N ILE A 16 24.76 -1.31 -7.92
CA ILE A 16 25.76 -0.34 -7.46
C ILE A 16 25.50 -0.11 -5.96
N PRO A 17 26.45 -0.40 -5.05
CA PRO A 17 26.35 0.03 -3.66
C PRO A 17 26.80 1.49 -3.53
N VAL A 18 25.93 2.36 -3.02
CA VAL A 18 26.34 3.70 -2.55
C VAL A 18 26.59 3.64 -1.05
N THR A 19 27.86 3.52 -0.69
CA THR A 19 28.37 3.98 0.60
C THR A 19 28.83 5.43 0.41
N ALA A 20 28.17 6.38 1.07
CA ALA A 20 28.65 7.75 1.13
C ALA A 20 28.84 8.17 2.58
N PHE A 21 30.09 8.55 2.85
CA PHE A 21 30.66 9.06 4.09
C PHE A 21 29.92 10.29 4.63
N ALA A 22 29.79 10.34 5.95
CA ALA A 22 29.48 11.57 6.69
C ALA A 22 30.74 12.44 6.79
N GLN A 23 30.61 13.74 6.52
CA GLN A 23 31.57 14.74 6.99
C GLN A 23 30.79 16.00 7.38
N GLU A 24 30.84 16.29 8.68
CA GLU A 24 30.37 17.54 9.29
C GLU A 24 31.16 18.73 8.76
N ALA A 25 30.47 19.82 8.42
CA ALA A 25 31.07 21.14 8.26
C ALA A 25 30.20 22.16 8.99
N GLU A 26 30.73 22.62 10.12
CA GLU A 26 30.30 23.79 10.89
C GLU A 26 30.42 25.05 10.02
N VAL A 27 29.37 25.86 9.96
CA VAL A 27 29.41 27.21 9.36
C VAL A 27 28.96 28.20 10.42
N THR A 28 29.90 29.01 10.90
CA THR A 28 29.68 30.16 11.77
C THR A 28 29.19 31.36 10.95
N ASP A 29 28.06 31.91 11.37
CA ASP A 29 27.43 33.12 10.85
C ASP A 29 28.13 34.38 11.39
N THR A 30 28.58 35.27 10.49
CA THR A 30 28.99 36.64 10.83
C THR A 30 28.45 37.61 9.78
N LEU A 31 27.44 38.37 10.19
CA LEU A 31 26.85 39.53 9.51
C LEU A 31 27.82 40.72 9.49
N VAL A 32 28.05 41.31 8.31
CA VAL A 32 28.58 42.67 8.16
C VAL A 32 27.76 43.40 7.09
N VAL A 33 27.16 44.53 7.50
CA VAL A 33 26.45 45.50 6.66
C VAL A 33 27.45 46.57 6.21
N PRO A 34 27.35 47.14 4.99
CA PRO A 34 27.94 48.44 4.73
C PRO A 34 26.92 49.51 4.33
N GLU A 35 27.27 50.71 4.76
CA GLU A 35 26.58 51.98 4.75
C GLU A 35 26.80 52.75 3.44
N ALA A 36 25.82 53.59 3.07
CA ALA A 36 25.79 54.38 1.85
C ALA A 36 26.39 55.80 2.05
N THR A 37 27.11 56.30 1.05
CA THR A 37 27.43 57.74 0.92
C THR A 37 27.21 58.21 -0.52
N ALA A 38 26.65 59.42 -0.63
CA ALA A 38 26.10 60.04 -1.83
C ALA A 38 27.08 60.98 -2.57
N ALA A 39 26.56 61.49 -3.70
CA ALA A 39 26.87 62.72 -4.44
C ALA A 39 27.73 62.57 -5.72
N ASP A 40 27.13 62.86 -6.89
CA ASP A 40 27.34 64.14 -7.58
C ASP A 40 26.32 64.35 -8.74
N THR A 41 26.06 65.62 -9.08
CA THR A 41 25.19 66.13 -10.18
C THR A 41 25.94 67.30 -10.87
N PRO A 42 25.46 67.98 -11.93
CA PRO A 42 24.61 67.65 -13.09
C PRO A 42 25.17 68.24 -14.42
N VAL A 43 24.52 68.03 -15.59
CA VAL A 43 24.59 68.98 -16.74
C VAL A 43 23.26 69.05 -17.48
N ALA A 44 22.85 70.27 -17.80
CA ALA A 44 21.59 70.69 -18.42
C ALA A 44 21.62 70.73 -19.96
N LEU A 45 20.44 70.71 -20.61
CA LEU A 45 20.21 71.46 -21.85
C LEU A 45 18.72 71.73 -22.07
N GLU A 46 18.39 73.02 -22.23
CA GLU A 46 17.09 73.57 -22.64
C GLU A 46 16.79 73.30 -24.13
N ALA A 47 15.51 73.21 -24.50
CA ALA A 47 14.89 74.03 -25.56
C ALA A 47 13.40 73.65 -25.77
N ALA A 48 12.60 74.66 -26.10
CA ALA A 48 11.14 74.67 -26.17
C ALA A 48 10.57 74.47 -27.59
N MET A 49 9.21 74.45 -27.67
CA MET A 49 8.32 74.57 -28.86
C MET A 49 8.03 73.23 -29.56
N GLU A 50 6.81 72.75 -29.82
CA GLU A 50 5.55 73.36 -30.30
C GLU A 50 4.34 72.48 -29.87
N GLU A 51 3.19 73.08 -29.57
CA GLU A 51 1.87 72.39 -29.53
C GLU A 51 1.28 72.33 -30.95
N PRO A 52 0.61 71.23 -31.31
CA PRO A 52 -0.78 71.44 -31.75
C PRO A 52 -1.77 70.41 -31.17
N SER A 53 -2.85 70.98 -30.63
CA SER A 53 -4.25 70.62 -30.89
C SER A 53 -4.71 69.19 -30.53
N ALA A 54 -5.30 69.11 -29.34
CA ALA A 54 -6.51 68.37 -28.99
C ALA A 54 -6.91 67.22 -29.94
N THR A 55 -6.40 66.03 -29.65
CA THR A 55 -7.19 64.80 -29.81
C THR A 55 -7.70 64.45 -28.42
N GLU A 56 -9.02 64.32 -28.31
CA GLU A 56 -9.78 64.00 -27.11
C GLU A 56 -9.17 62.79 -26.39
N ALA A 57 -8.36 63.05 -25.36
CA ALA A 57 -7.81 62.03 -24.49
C ALA A 57 -8.96 61.49 -23.62
N LEU A 58 -9.56 60.39 -24.08
CA LEU A 58 -10.34 59.51 -23.20
C LEU A 58 -9.51 59.29 -21.92
N PRO A 59 -10.09 59.49 -20.72
CA PRO A 59 -9.32 59.44 -19.49
C PRO A 59 -8.65 58.07 -19.38
N ALA A 60 -7.31 58.05 -19.41
CA ALA A 60 -6.48 56.85 -19.28
C ALA A 60 -6.95 55.88 -18.16
N PRO A 61 -7.37 56.33 -16.96
CA PRO A 61 -7.87 55.41 -15.93
C PRO A 61 -9.20 54.73 -16.29
N ALA A 62 -10.05 55.33 -17.13
CA ALA A 62 -11.32 54.73 -17.55
C ALA A 62 -11.14 53.72 -18.68
N ILE A 63 -10.20 53.96 -19.61
CA ILE A 63 -9.85 52.98 -20.64
C ILE A 63 -9.17 51.77 -19.99
N GLU A 64 -8.20 51.96 -19.10
CA GLU A 64 -7.50 50.85 -18.45
C GLU A 64 -8.46 49.99 -17.61
N SER A 65 -9.41 50.63 -16.90
CA SER A 65 -10.47 49.94 -16.18
C SER A 65 -11.45 49.20 -17.10
N ALA A 66 -11.83 49.79 -18.24
CA ALA A 66 -12.73 49.15 -19.22
C ALA A 66 -12.05 47.99 -19.97
N VAL A 67 -10.77 48.13 -20.33
CA VAL A 67 -9.96 47.08 -20.98
C VAL A 67 -9.71 45.92 -20.00
N SER A 68 -9.42 46.21 -18.74
CA SER A 68 -9.28 45.20 -17.69
C SER A 68 -10.60 44.44 -17.45
N ALA A 69 -11.74 45.15 -17.43
CA ALA A 69 -13.06 44.54 -17.32
C ALA A 69 -13.42 43.68 -18.54
N THR A 70 -13.11 44.15 -19.76
CA THR A 70 -13.34 43.40 -21.01
C THR A 70 -12.49 42.13 -21.07
N ASN A 71 -11.23 42.20 -20.61
CA ASN A 71 -10.34 41.04 -20.52
C ASN A 71 -10.83 40.03 -19.48
N ALA A 72 -11.33 40.49 -18.33
CA ALA A 72 -11.89 39.62 -17.30
C ALA A 72 -13.16 38.90 -17.79
N GLU A 73 -14.06 39.61 -18.46
CA GLU A 73 -15.28 39.02 -19.03
C GLU A 73 -14.95 37.97 -20.11
N THR A 74 -13.97 38.26 -20.98
CA THR A 74 -13.46 37.29 -21.97
C THR A 74 -12.88 36.03 -21.30
N LEU A 75 -12.15 36.18 -20.19
CA LEU A 75 -11.61 35.04 -19.45
C LEU A 75 -12.68 34.20 -18.75
N ILE A 76 -13.77 34.82 -18.27
CA ILE A 76 -14.93 34.09 -17.73
C ILE A 76 -15.66 33.35 -18.86
N GLU A 77 -15.84 34.00 -20.02
CA GLU A 77 -16.43 33.35 -21.20
C GLU A 77 -15.61 32.15 -21.66
N ASP A 78 -14.28 32.25 -21.71
CA ASP A 78 -13.37 31.16 -22.05
C ASP A 78 -13.43 30.03 -21.02
N PHE A 79 -13.50 30.37 -19.72
CA PHE A 79 -13.67 29.37 -18.66
C PHE A 79 -14.98 28.60 -18.81
N VAL A 80 -16.10 29.30 -19.04
CA VAL A 80 -17.40 28.69 -19.27
C VAL A 80 -17.39 27.84 -20.55
N GLU A 81 -16.77 28.33 -21.64
CA GLU A 81 -16.64 27.57 -22.88
C GLU A 81 -15.86 26.27 -22.67
N ARG A 82 -14.74 26.31 -21.92
CA ARG A 82 -13.98 25.10 -21.57
C ARG A 82 -14.83 24.09 -20.82
N LEU A 83 -15.71 24.53 -19.90
CA LEU A 83 -16.63 23.63 -19.19
C LEU A 83 -17.56 22.90 -20.18
N TYR A 84 -18.20 23.62 -21.12
CA TYR A 84 -19.05 22.99 -22.13
C TYR A 84 -18.26 22.03 -23.04
N VAL A 85 -17.16 22.51 -23.63
CA VAL A 85 -16.43 21.76 -24.65
C VAL A 85 -15.73 20.54 -24.06
N LEU A 86 -15.07 20.66 -22.91
CA LEU A 86 -14.27 19.57 -22.35
C LEU A 86 -15.10 18.63 -21.47
N VAL A 87 -16.02 19.16 -20.67
CA VAL A 87 -16.82 18.36 -19.71
C VAL A 87 -18.09 17.82 -20.35
N LEU A 88 -18.78 18.60 -21.19
CA LEU A 88 -20.03 18.15 -21.83
C LEU A 88 -19.82 17.64 -23.26
N ASN A 89 -18.62 17.85 -23.83
CA ASN A 89 -18.29 17.43 -25.20
C ASN A 89 -19.20 18.05 -26.26
N ARG A 90 -19.58 19.31 -26.06
CA ARG A 90 -20.37 20.10 -27.01
C ARG A 90 -20.05 21.59 -26.88
N PRO A 91 -20.31 22.41 -27.91
CA PRO A 91 -20.25 23.86 -27.77
C PRO A 91 -21.28 24.36 -26.77
N SER A 92 -20.99 25.49 -26.14
CA SER A 92 -21.97 26.19 -25.32
C SER A 92 -23.14 26.69 -26.17
N ASP A 93 -24.35 26.67 -25.60
CA ASP A 93 -25.47 27.41 -26.17
C ASP A 93 -25.44 28.87 -25.67
N PRO A 94 -25.86 29.86 -26.50
CA PRO A 94 -25.72 31.28 -26.14
C PRO A 94 -26.43 31.66 -24.83
N THR A 95 -27.62 31.11 -24.57
CA THR A 95 -28.41 31.42 -23.37
C THR A 95 -27.78 30.83 -22.12
N GLY A 96 -27.36 29.57 -22.17
CA GLY A 96 -26.66 28.89 -21.10
C GLY A 96 -25.32 29.55 -20.79
N LYS A 97 -24.51 29.88 -21.80
CA LYS A 97 -23.24 30.60 -21.62
C LYS A 97 -23.47 31.94 -20.90
N ALA A 98 -24.38 32.76 -21.40
CA ALA A 98 -24.70 34.06 -20.81
C ALA A 98 -25.19 33.94 -19.36
N HIS A 99 -25.95 32.89 -19.04
CA HIS A 99 -26.36 32.60 -17.67
C HIS A 99 -25.16 32.38 -16.74
N TRP A 100 -24.25 31.45 -17.09
CA TRP A 100 -23.08 31.14 -16.24
C TRP A 100 -22.13 32.31 -16.10
N VAL A 101 -21.84 33.02 -17.20
CA VAL A 101 -21.00 34.21 -17.20
C VAL A 101 -21.54 35.24 -16.22
N ARG A 102 -22.85 35.52 -16.25
CA ARG A 102 -23.52 36.47 -15.35
C ARG A 102 -23.49 36.06 -13.87
N GLU A 103 -23.57 34.78 -13.55
CA GLU A 103 -23.49 34.31 -12.15
C GLU A 103 -22.06 34.40 -11.60
N LEU A 104 -21.07 34.08 -12.43
CA LEU A 104 -19.64 34.15 -12.09
C LEU A 104 -19.15 35.60 -11.97
N SER A 105 -19.47 36.46 -12.94
CA SER A 105 -19.07 37.88 -12.93
C SER A 105 -19.73 38.65 -11.78
N ALA A 106 -20.97 38.30 -11.42
CA ALA A 106 -21.65 38.84 -10.24
C ALA A 106 -21.18 38.21 -8.91
N ARG A 107 -20.25 37.24 -8.93
CA ARG A 107 -19.75 36.51 -7.76
C ARG A 107 -20.84 35.87 -6.90
N ARG A 108 -21.99 35.56 -7.49
CA ARG A 108 -23.07 34.78 -6.84
C ARG A 108 -22.71 33.30 -6.76
N MET A 109 -21.73 32.87 -7.54
CA MET A 109 -21.19 31.53 -7.56
C MET A 109 -19.68 31.57 -7.81
N SER A 110 -18.97 30.60 -7.22
CA SER A 110 -17.54 30.39 -7.46
C SER A 110 -17.28 29.54 -8.71
N GLY A 111 -16.05 29.62 -9.23
CA GLY A 111 -15.58 28.77 -10.32
C GLY A 111 -15.70 27.28 -9.98
N GLY A 112 -15.37 26.90 -8.74
CA GLY A 112 -15.51 25.52 -8.27
C GLY A 112 -16.96 25.04 -8.23
N GLN A 113 -17.91 25.87 -7.77
CA GLN A 113 -19.34 25.55 -7.79
C GLN A 113 -19.90 25.42 -9.21
N ALA A 114 -19.51 26.34 -10.11
CA ALA A 114 -19.88 26.24 -11.52
C ALA A 114 -19.34 24.95 -12.13
N ALA A 115 -18.03 24.68 -11.99
CA ALA A 115 -17.41 23.47 -12.50
C ALA A 115 -18.03 22.20 -11.93
N TYR A 116 -18.37 22.16 -10.64
CA TYR A 116 -19.03 21.02 -10.00
C TYR A 116 -20.36 20.68 -10.69
N GLY A 117 -21.16 21.70 -11.00
CA GLY A 117 -22.43 21.54 -11.72
C GLY A 117 -22.27 20.88 -13.09
N PHE A 118 -21.13 21.07 -13.75
CA PHE A 118 -20.82 20.42 -15.03
C PHE A 118 -20.25 19.01 -14.82
N PHE A 119 -19.24 18.84 -13.97
CA PHE A 119 -18.52 17.58 -13.76
C PHE A 119 -19.39 16.46 -13.18
N PHE A 120 -20.42 16.81 -12.41
CA PHE A 120 -21.33 15.86 -11.78
C PHE A 120 -22.77 15.99 -12.31
N SER A 121 -22.93 16.57 -13.50
CA SER A 121 -24.20 16.57 -14.23
C SER A 121 -24.57 15.18 -14.78
N GLU A 122 -25.85 14.96 -15.05
CA GLU A 122 -26.33 13.78 -15.77
C GLU A 122 -25.72 13.66 -17.18
N GLU A 123 -25.44 14.80 -17.83
CA GLU A 123 -24.82 14.84 -19.15
C GLU A 123 -23.37 14.32 -19.11
N MET A 124 -22.58 14.76 -18.13
CA MET A 124 -21.23 14.22 -17.92
C MET A 124 -21.27 12.75 -17.51
N ALA A 125 -22.21 12.35 -16.64
CA ALA A 125 -22.39 10.95 -16.25
C ALA A 125 -22.71 10.05 -17.47
N SER A 126 -23.54 10.54 -18.39
CA SER A 126 -23.93 9.82 -19.62
C SER A 126 -22.76 9.57 -20.58
N ARG A 127 -21.64 10.28 -20.43
CA ARG A 127 -20.41 10.04 -21.23
C ARG A 127 -19.70 8.74 -20.85
N ASN A 128 -20.03 8.13 -19.70
CA ASN A 128 -19.46 6.87 -19.23
C ASN A 128 -17.93 6.79 -19.33
N LEU A 129 -17.26 7.86 -18.89
CA LEU A 129 -15.81 7.97 -19.02
C LEU A 129 -15.08 7.01 -18.07
N SER A 130 -13.93 6.52 -18.52
CA SER A 130 -12.95 5.90 -17.63
C SER A 130 -12.36 6.92 -16.66
N ASP A 131 -11.77 6.45 -15.56
CA ASP A 131 -11.11 7.30 -14.58
C ASP A 131 -9.94 8.09 -15.19
N SER A 132 -9.13 7.44 -16.01
CA SER A 132 -8.02 8.10 -16.72
C SER A 132 -8.50 9.24 -17.62
N ALA A 133 -9.60 9.04 -18.36
CA ALA A 133 -10.18 10.08 -19.21
C ALA A 133 -10.83 11.21 -18.40
N PHE A 134 -11.44 10.88 -17.25
CA PHE A 134 -11.94 11.88 -16.31
C PHE A 134 -10.81 12.77 -15.78
N LEU A 135 -9.65 12.19 -15.43
CA LEU A 135 -8.47 12.96 -15.02
C LEU A 135 -7.97 13.90 -16.11
N ASP A 136 -7.87 13.44 -17.36
CA ASP A 136 -7.44 14.26 -18.50
C ASP A 136 -8.34 15.49 -18.70
N ILE A 137 -9.66 15.30 -18.59
CA ILE A 137 -10.63 16.39 -18.68
C ILE A 137 -10.50 17.31 -17.48
N THR A 138 -10.27 16.78 -16.27
CA THR A 138 -10.15 17.58 -15.05
C THR A 138 -8.95 18.52 -15.11
N TYR A 139 -7.77 18.02 -15.50
CA TYR A 139 -6.56 18.84 -15.70
C TYR A 139 -6.79 19.95 -16.73
N ARG A 140 -7.26 19.60 -17.94
CA ARG A 140 -7.43 20.59 -19.01
C ARG A 140 -8.49 21.63 -18.69
N THR A 141 -9.56 21.22 -18.02
CA THR A 141 -10.69 22.10 -17.72
C THR A 141 -10.36 23.06 -16.58
N LEU A 142 -9.84 22.53 -15.46
CA LEU A 142 -9.62 23.30 -14.25
C LEU A 142 -8.27 24.03 -14.27
N LEU A 143 -7.21 23.40 -14.77
CA LEU A 143 -5.85 23.96 -14.73
C LEU A 143 -5.39 24.52 -16.08
N GLY A 144 -6.14 24.29 -17.16
CA GLY A 144 -5.80 24.80 -18.50
C GLY A 144 -4.55 24.17 -19.11
N ARG A 145 -4.12 22.99 -18.62
CA ARG A 145 -2.92 22.27 -19.08
C ARG A 145 -3.16 20.77 -19.19
N GLU A 146 -2.28 20.08 -19.91
CA GLU A 146 -2.25 18.62 -19.91
C GLU A 146 -1.77 18.07 -18.54
N PRO A 147 -2.21 16.87 -18.14
CA PRO A 147 -1.71 16.20 -16.95
C PRO A 147 -0.21 15.96 -17.03
N ASP A 148 0.48 16.24 -15.95
CA ASP A 148 1.83 15.72 -15.76
C ASP A 148 1.78 14.21 -15.39
N PRO A 149 2.75 13.39 -15.83
CA PRO A 149 2.70 11.94 -15.63
C PRO A 149 2.59 11.51 -14.15
N ASP A 150 3.38 12.15 -13.28
CA ASP A 150 3.45 11.79 -11.86
C ASP A 150 2.17 12.19 -11.11
N GLY A 151 1.66 13.41 -11.33
CA GLY A 151 0.41 13.88 -10.77
C GLY A 151 -0.78 13.05 -11.22
N LYS A 152 -0.87 12.72 -12.51
CA LYS A 152 -1.94 11.84 -13.03
C LYS A 152 -1.84 10.44 -12.42
N TYR A 153 -0.63 9.89 -12.29
CA TYR A 153 -0.42 8.59 -11.63
C TYR A 153 -0.91 8.61 -10.18
N ASN A 154 -0.59 9.65 -9.41
CA ASN A 154 -1.04 9.78 -8.02
C ASN A 154 -2.56 9.85 -7.89
N TRP A 155 -3.23 10.63 -8.75
CA TRP A 155 -4.70 10.70 -8.75
C TRP A 155 -5.36 9.40 -9.23
N GLN A 156 -4.80 8.75 -10.24
CA GLN A 156 -5.27 7.45 -10.68
C GLN A 156 -5.13 6.41 -9.56
N ASN A 157 -4.02 6.45 -8.82
CA ASN A 157 -3.80 5.58 -7.69
C ASN A 157 -4.83 5.83 -6.58
N ALA A 158 -5.21 7.09 -6.31
CA ALA A 158 -6.28 7.41 -5.36
C ALA A 158 -7.63 6.80 -5.80
N LEU A 159 -8.01 6.96 -7.07
CA LEU A 159 -9.24 6.36 -7.63
C LEU A 159 -9.23 4.84 -7.51
N ASN A 160 -8.11 4.20 -7.84
CA ASN A 160 -7.94 2.75 -7.72
C ASN A 160 -8.09 2.26 -6.26
N HIS A 161 -7.81 3.12 -5.27
CA HIS A 161 -7.86 2.78 -3.84
C HIS A 161 -9.12 3.26 -3.13
N GLY A 162 -10.18 3.66 -3.83
CA GLY A 162 -11.48 3.95 -3.21
C GLY A 162 -11.91 5.41 -3.18
N HIS A 163 -11.02 6.33 -3.55
CA HIS A 163 -11.36 7.75 -3.54
C HIS A 163 -12.36 8.09 -4.62
N SER A 164 -13.29 8.98 -4.30
CA SER A 164 -14.31 9.36 -5.26
C SER A 164 -13.76 10.34 -6.31
N ARG A 165 -14.37 10.39 -7.48
CA ARG A 165 -14.14 11.47 -8.44
C ARG A 165 -14.41 12.86 -7.84
N LYS A 166 -15.27 12.97 -6.83
CA LYS A 166 -15.52 14.21 -6.08
C LYS A 166 -14.32 14.59 -5.21
N PHE A 167 -13.66 13.63 -4.58
CA PHE A 167 -12.41 13.85 -3.86
C PHE A 167 -11.33 14.39 -4.78
N ILE A 168 -11.13 13.75 -5.94
CA ILE A 168 -10.18 14.22 -6.93
C ILE A 168 -10.51 15.65 -7.35
N PHE A 169 -11.74 15.89 -7.80
CA PHE A 169 -12.22 17.21 -8.19
C PHE A 169 -12.01 18.27 -7.09
N SER A 170 -12.30 17.93 -5.83
CA SER A 170 -12.06 18.80 -4.68
C SER A 170 -10.58 19.14 -4.51
N GLY A 171 -9.67 18.20 -4.76
CA GLY A 171 -8.23 18.44 -4.74
C GLY A 171 -7.78 19.46 -5.80
N PHE A 172 -8.35 19.39 -7.00
CA PHE A 172 -8.10 20.39 -8.05
C PHE A 172 -8.68 21.75 -7.68
N VAL A 173 -9.93 21.81 -7.23
CA VAL A 173 -10.57 23.08 -6.83
C VAL A 173 -9.84 23.73 -5.64
N GLY A 174 -9.29 22.92 -4.72
CA GLY A 174 -8.48 23.40 -3.60
C GLY A 174 -7.03 23.74 -3.96
N SER A 175 -6.61 23.55 -5.22
CA SER A 175 -5.21 23.74 -5.61
C SER A 175 -4.85 25.22 -5.83
N PRO A 176 -3.59 25.63 -5.55
CA PRO A 176 -3.11 26.97 -5.91
C PRO A 176 -3.21 27.28 -7.41
N GLU A 177 -3.03 26.29 -8.28
CA GLU A 177 -3.14 26.45 -9.73
C GLU A 177 -4.57 26.81 -10.17
N PHE A 178 -5.58 26.13 -9.62
CA PHE A 178 -6.97 26.48 -9.91
C PHE A 178 -7.34 27.86 -9.33
N ALA A 179 -6.82 28.18 -8.15
CA ALA A 179 -6.99 29.49 -7.55
C ALA A 179 -6.43 30.60 -8.46
N ASP A 180 -5.21 30.44 -8.99
CA ASP A 180 -4.62 31.38 -9.94
C ASP A 180 -5.48 31.54 -11.22
N CYS A 181 -5.94 30.43 -11.80
CA CYS A 181 -6.83 30.45 -12.96
C CYS A 181 -8.10 31.26 -12.68
N CYS A 182 -8.70 31.08 -11.51
CA CYS A 182 -9.89 31.81 -11.10
C CYS A 182 -9.60 33.30 -10.88
N TYR A 183 -8.51 33.64 -10.18
CA TYR A 183 -8.16 35.03 -9.88
C TYR A 183 -7.84 35.84 -11.14
N ARG A 184 -7.20 35.23 -12.14
CA ARG A 184 -6.97 35.87 -13.44
C ARG A 184 -8.26 36.24 -14.16
N ALA A 185 -9.32 35.45 -13.98
CA ALA A 185 -10.65 35.72 -14.52
C ALA A 185 -11.54 36.58 -13.58
N GLY A 186 -11.02 37.03 -12.43
CA GLY A 186 -11.77 37.84 -11.47
C GLY A 186 -12.85 37.09 -10.68
N ILE A 187 -12.85 35.76 -10.73
CA ILE A 187 -13.82 34.88 -10.03
C ILE A 187 -13.21 34.25 -8.78
N SER A 188 -14.04 33.90 -7.80
CA SER A 188 -13.58 33.15 -6.63
C SER A 188 -13.45 31.67 -6.97
N PRO A 189 -12.37 30.96 -6.59
CA PRO A 189 -12.26 29.51 -6.78
C PRO A 189 -13.29 28.73 -5.97
N GLY A 190 -13.69 29.25 -4.80
CA GLY A 190 -14.59 28.57 -3.87
C GLY A 190 -13.93 27.39 -3.17
N ASN A 191 -14.75 26.59 -2.49
CA ASN A 191 -14.34 25.35 -1.85
C ASN A 191 -15.43 24.29 -2.03
N MET A 192 -15.05 23.03 -2.04
CA MET A 192 -15.97 21.90 -2.21
C MET A 192 -16.31 21.26 -0.87
N GLN A 193 -17.60 21.21 -0.53
CA GLN A 193 -18.17 20.48 0.61
C GLN A 193 -19.62 20.04 0.31
N PRO A 194 -20.10 18.89 0.83
CA PRO A 194 -19.39 17.98 1.72
C PRO A 194 -18.74 16.80 0.99
N LEU A 195 -17.56 16.42 1.47
CA LEU A 195 -16.89 15.18 1.13
C LEU A 195 -17.58 14.00 1.85
N GLU A 196 -17.58 12.84 1.22
CA GLU A 196 -18.12 11.60 1.82
C GLU A 196 -17.10 11.05 2.84
N ASN A 197 -17.48 10.15 3.75
CA ASN A 197 -16.55 9.60 4.75
C ASN A 197 -15.30 8.97 4.12
N ARG A 198 -15.42 8.38 2.93
CA ARG A 198 -14.28 7.83 2.17
C ARG A 198 -13.35 8.90 1.58
N ASP A 199 -13.76 10.16 1.57
CA ASP A 199 -13.00 11.25 0.97
C ASP A 199 -12.30 12.11 2.04
N THR A 200 -12.49 11.84 3.33
CA THR A 200 -11.92 12.66 4.43
C THR A 200 -10.54 12.21 4.89
N ASN A 201 -10.16 10.95 4.63
CA ASN A 201 -8.86 10.41 5.01
C ASN A 201 -8.39 9.37 3.98
N LEU A 202 -7.33 9.74 3.24
CA LEU A 202 -6.77 8.95 2.16
C LEU A 202 -6.38 7.53 2.58
N ASN A 203 -5.74 7.43 3.73
CA ASN A 203 -5.19 6.17 4.21
C ASN A 203 -6.29 5.25 4.77
N VAL A 204 -7.29 5.83 5.43
CA VAL A 204 -8.46 5.07 5.92
C VAL A 204 -9.17 4.38 4.75
N THR A 205 -9.42 5.11 3.68
CA THR A 205 -10.07 4.56 2.49
C THR A 205 -9.22 3.50 1.82
N GLY A 206 -7.91 3.72 1.66
CA GLY A 206 -7.00 2.72 1.13
C GLY A 206 -6.97 1.43 1.97
N PHE A 207 -7.00 1.55 3.30
CA PHE A 207 -7.05 0.38 4.20
C PHE A 207 -8.36 -0.40 4.06
N VAL A 208 -9.51 0.27 3.98
CA VAL A 208 -10.80 -0.40 3.81
C VAL A 208 -10.90 -1.05 2.42
N SER A 209 -10.50 -0.36 1.36
CA SER A 209 -10.45 -0.90 0.00
C SER A 209 -9.59 -2.17 -0.06
N ARG A 210 -8.44 -2.16 0.62
CA ARG A 210 -7.58 -3.34 0.79
C ARG A 210 -8.31 -4.52 1.44
N LEU A 211 -9.18 -4.30 2.42
CA LEU A 211 -9.96 -5.39 3.02
C LEU A 211 -11.00 -5.95 2.03
N TYR A 212 -11.68 -5.12 1.26
CA TYR A 212 -12.58 -5.61 0.20
C TYR A 212 -11.81 -6.44 -0.85
N GLU A 213 -10.73 -5.90 -1.38
CA GLU A 213 -10.01 -6.51 -2.50
C GLU A 213 -9.21 -7.74 -2.08
N ASN A 214 -8.44 -7.63 -0.99
CA ASN A 214 -7.49 -8.67 -0.62
C ASN A 214 -8.08 -9.72 0.33
N PHE A 215 -9.09 -9.34 1.13
CA PHE A 215 -9.77 -10.28 2.03
C PHE A 215 -11.02 -10.90 1.40
N LEU A 216 -11.95 -10.07 0.88
CA LEU A 216 -13.19 -10.56 0.28
C LEU A 216 -13.06 -10.93 -1.20
N GLY A 217 -12.00 -10.48 -1.89
CA GLY A 217 -11.78 -10.81 -3.29
C GLY A 217 -12.70 -10.09 -4.26
N ARG A 218 -13.25 -8.94 -3.87
CA ARG A 218 -14.16 -8.13 -4.70
C ARG A 218 -13.91 -6.64 -4.54
N THR A 219 -14.45 -5.84 -5.46
CA THR A 219 -14.51 -4.40 -5.27
C THR A 219 -15.53 -4.02 -4.19
N TYR A 220 -15.30 -2.88 -3.54
CA TYR A 220 -16.20 -2.31 -2.54
C TYR A 220 -17.47 -1.76 -3.20
N ASP A 221 -18.56 -1.73 -2.45
CA ASP A 221 -19.69 -0.86 -2.74
C ASP A 221 -19.48 0.50 -2.05
N VAL A 222 -20.02 1.57 -2.63
CA VAL A 222 -19.76 2.95 -2.18
C VAL A 222 -20.30 3.19 -0.77
N ASP A 223 -21.47 2.65 -0.44
CA ASP A 223 -22.11 2.83 0.86
C ASP A 223 -21.35 2.08 1.96
N GLY A 224 -20.96 0.83 1.70
CA GLY A 224 -20.14 0.02 2.59
C GLY A 224 -18.76 0.64 2.82
N LEU A 225 -18.09 1.14 1.77
CA LEU A 225 -16.82 1.85 1.90
C LEU A 225 -16.99 3.10 2.80
N ASN A 226 -18.01 3.91 2.54
CA ASN A 226 -18.30 5.10 3.36
C ASN A 226 -18.62 4.76 4.82
N ASN A 227 -19.32 3.66 5.07
CA ASN A 227 -19.65 3.21 6.41
C ASN A 227 -18.38 2.82 7.20
N TRP A 228 -17.55 1.95 6.63
CA TRP A 228 -16.30 1.51 7.26
C TRP A 228 -15.29 2.64 7.43
N CYS A 229 -15.16 3.54 6.45
CA CYS A 229 -14.34 4.73 6.61
C CYS A 229 -14.86 5.61 7.75
N GLY A 230 -16.18 5.79 7.86
CA GLY A 230 -16.80 6.51 8.97
C GLY A 230 -16.44 5.94 10.35
N TYR A 231 -16.41 4.61 10.49
CA TYR A 231 -15.98 3.95 11.72
C TYR A 231 -14.53 4.27 12.08
N LEU A 232 -13.59 4.17 11.15
CA LEU A 232 -12.18 4.48 11.40
C LEU A 232 -11.97 5.98 11.67
N ASN A 233 -12.65 6.84 10.91
CA ASN A 233 -12.61 8.29 11.13
C ASN A 233 -13.17 8.69 12.50
N SER A 234 -14.09 7.89 13.07
CA SER A 234 -14.60 8.08 14.44
C SER A 234 -13.68 7.54 15.56
N GLY A 235 -12.47 7.08 15.22
CA GLY A 235 -11.47 6.64 16.19
C GLY A 235 -11.47 5.14 16.49
N ARG A 236 -12.19 4.32 15.70
CA ARG A 236 -12.05 2.86 15.79
C ARG A 236 -10.71 2.39 15.24
N THR A 237 -10.36 1.16 15.61
CA THR A 237 -9.07 0.55 15.27
C THR A 237 -9.16 -0.37 14.06
N ALA A 238 -8.00 -0.65 13.45
CA ALA A 238 -7.90 -1.58 12.33
C ALA A 238 -8.39 -3.00 12.70
N ALA A 239 -8.12 -3.47 13.91
CA ALA A 239 -8.59 -4.77 14.41
C ALA A 239 -10.12 -4.85 14.51
N GLU A 240 -10.80 -3.79 14.93
CA GLU A 240 -12.26 -3.75 15.00
C GLU A 240 -12.88 -3.83 13.60
N VAL A 241 -12.33 -3.09 12.63
CA VAL A 241 -12.80 -3.16 11.25
C VAL A 241 -12.48 -4.52 10.63
N ALA A 242 -11.25 -5.03 10.81
CA ALA A 242 -10.86 -6.36 10.33
C ALA A 242 -11.75 -7.47 10.91
N THR A 243 -12.21 -7.32 12.17
CA THR A 243 -13.19 -8.22 12.80
C THR A 243 -14.50 -8.24 12.01
N GLY A 244 -14.99 -7.05 11.64
CA GLY A 244 -16.20 -6.89 10.82
C GLY A 244 -16.12 -7.62 9.48
N PHE A 245 -15.00 -7.51 8.77
CA PHE A 245 -14.76 -8.22 7.52
C PHE A 245 -14.61 -9.73 7.74
N PHE A 246 -13.80 -10.14 8.72
CA PHE A 246 -13.49 -11.54 8.97
C PHE A 246 -14.71 -12.37 9.38
N TYR A 247 -15.59 -11.81 10.21
CA TYR A 247 -16.81 -12.48 10.67
C TYR A 247 -18.07 -12.07 9.89
N SER A 248 -17.92 -11.36 8.77
CA SER A 248 -19.04 -11.01 7.90
C SER A 248 -19.75 -12.24 7.31
N THR A 249 -21.02 -12.06 6.96
CA THR A 249 -21.80 -13.06 6.21
C THR A 249 -21.09 -13.44 4.90
N GLU A 250 -20.44 -12.49 4.23
CA GLU A 250 -19.73 -12.76 2.98
C GLU A 250 -18.53 -13.67 3.20
N ALA A 251 -17.72 -13.38 4.22
CA ALA A 251 -16.58 -14.21 4.57
C ALA A 251 -17.01 -15.62 4.98
N SER A 252 -18.23 -15.82 5.47
CA SER A 252 -18.74 -17.16 5.85
C SER A 252 -18.78 -18.16 4.69
N THR A 253 -18.80 -17.67 3.45
CA THR A 253 -18.77 -18.49 2.23
C THR A 253 -17.37 -18.96 1.84
N LEU A 254 -16.31 -18.35 2.41
CA LEU A 254 -14.94 -18.75 2.17
C LEU A 254 -14.63 -20.08 2.87
N SER A 255 -14.00 -21.00 2.13
CA SER A 255 -13.35 -22.16 2.74
C SER A 255 -12.28 -21.73 3.75
N ASN A 256 -11.92 -22.63 4.67
CA ASN A 256 -10.84 -22.38 5.63
C ASN A 256 -9.52 -22.01 4.93
N GLU A 257 -9.22 -22.69 3.82
CA GLU A 257 -8.04 -22.42 3.01
C GLU A 257 -8.06 -21.00 2.42
N GLN A 258 -9.12 -20.65 1.69
CA GLN A 258 -9.28 -19.31 1.10
C GLN A 258 -9.21 -18.20 2.15
N ARG A 259 -9.76 -18.46 3.35
CA ARG A 259 -9.73 -17.52 4.47
C ARG A 259 -8.31 -17.29 4.99
N VAL A 260 -7.51 -18.35 5.16
CA VAL A 260 -6.11 -18.21 5.58
C VAL A 260 -5.32 -17.43 4.53
N GLU A 261 -5.50 -17.75 3.25
CA GLU A 261 -4.84 -17.02 2.16
C GLU A 261 -5.24 -15.53 2.11
N ALA A 262 -6.52 -15.25 2.31
CA ALA A 262 -7.05 -13.90 2.43
C ALA A 262 -6.43 -13.13 3.60
N CYS A 263 -6.20 -13.77 4.75
CA CYS A 263 -5.48 -13.17 5.87
C CYS A 263 -4.04 -12.79 5.49
N TYR A 264 -3.30 -13.64 4.77
CA TYR A 264 -1.95 -13.29 4.30
C TYR A 264 -1.96 -12.04 3.41
N ARG A 265 -2.85 -12.01 2.40
CA ARG A 265 -2.92 -10.87 1.47
C ARG A 265 -3.37 -9.59 2.18
N ALA A 266 -4.45 -9.65 2.94
CA ALA A 266 -5.07 -8.47 3.55
C ALA A 266 -4.34 -7.98 4.80
N PHE A 267 -3.88 -8.88 5.66
CA PHE A 267 -3.29 -8.50 6.95
C PHE A 267 -1.77 -8.44 6.93
N LEU A 268 -1.10 -9.16 6.02
CA LEU A 268 0.38 -9.14 5.95
C LEU A 268 0.93 -8.52 4.67
N GLY A 269 0.11 -8.41 3.62
CA GLY A 269 0.52 -7.80 2.35
C GLY A 269 1.43 -8.66 1.50
N ARG A 270 1.38 -9.98 1.71
CA ARG A 270 2.16 -10.97 0.97
C ARG A 270 1.34 -12.22 0.71
N THR A 271 1.84 -13.08 -0.18
CA THR A 271 1.32 -14.45 -0.31
C THR A 271 1.80 -15.30 0.86
N TYR A 272 1.09 -16.40 1.10
CA TYR A 272 1.49 -17.39 2.09
C TYR A 272 2.76 -18.12 1.65
N ASP A 273 3.55 -18.56 2.62
CA ASP A 273 4.54 -19.62 2.45
C ASP A 273 3.89 -20.99 2.76
N PRO A 274 4.33 -22.10 2.11
CA PRO A 274 3.68 -23.40 2.27
C PRO A 274 3.61 -23.89 3.72
N SER A 275 4.71 -23.76 4.47
CA SER A 275 4.80 -24.21 5.86
C SER A 275 3.88 -23.41 6.79
N GLY A 276 3.88 -22.09 6.66
CA GLY A 276 3.02 -21.19 7.41
C GLY A 276 1.53 -21.42 7.10
N LYS A 277 1.17 -21.60 5.82
CA LYS A 277 -0.20 -21.98 5.44
C LYS A 277 -0.60 -23.30 6.09
N ASN A 278 0.24 -24.33 6.02
CA ASN A 278 -0.05 -25.63 6.61
C ASN A 278 -0.26 -25.53 8.13
N ASN A 279 0.57 -24.73 8.82
CA ASN A 279 0.41 -24.48 10.24
C ASN A 279 -0.95 -23.83 10.58
N TRP A 280 -1.36 -22.80 9.83
CA TRP A 280 -2.67 -22.17 10.03
C TRP A 280 -3.84 -23.08 9.66
N MET A 281 -3.67 -23.96 8.67
CA MET A 281 -4.67 -24.96 8.31
C MET A 281 -4.89 -26.00 9.42
N ASN A 282 -3.82 -26.39 10.13
CA ASN A 282 -3.95 -27.23 11.31
C ASN A 282 -4.68 -26.51 12.45
N GLN A 283 -4.38 -25.22 12.68
CA GLN A 283 -5.02 -24.43 13.72
C GLN A 283 -6.50 -24.14 13.44
N ILE A 284 -6.85 -23.80 12.19
CA ILE A 284 -8.23 -23.43 11.84
C ILE A 284 -9.20 -24.61 11.90
N ALA A 285 -8.69 -25.84 11.80
CA ALA A 285 -9.46 -27.08 11.95
C ALA A 285 -9.82 -27.39 13.42
N MET A 286 -9.14 -26.78 14.39
CA MET A 286 -9.40 -26.99 15.82
C MET A 286 -10.64 -26.21 16.31
N PRO A 287 -11.22 -26.58 17.47
CA PRO A 287 -12.22 -25.76 18.14
C PRO A 287 -11.71 -24.32 18.36
N HIS A 288 -12.56 -23.34 18.05
CA HIS A 288 -12.20 -21.91 18.03
C HIS A 288 -11.04 -21.56 17.08
N GLY A 289 -10.81 -22.36 16.04
CA GLY A 289 -9.70 -22.20 15.11
C GLY A 289 -9.75 -20.90 14.31
N LYS A 290 -10.96 -20.39 13.97
CA LYS A 290 -11.12 -19.12 13.26
C LYS A 290 -10.68 -17.94 14.12
N GLU A 291 -11.02 -17.95 15.40
CA GLU A 291 -10.62 -16.96 16.38
C GLU A 291 -9.10 -16.97 16.59
N ARG A 292 -8.49 -18.16 16.64
CA ARG A 292 -7.03 -18.31 16.73
C ARG A 292 -6.30 -17.77 15.51
N VAL A 293 -6.77 -18.10 14.31
CA VAL A 293 -6.22 -17.57 13.06
C VAL A 293 -6.35 -16.05 13.05
N PHE A 294 -7.56 -15.52 13.26
CA PHE A 294 -7.78 -14.07 13.25
C PHE A 294 -6.86 -13.34 14.24
N TYR A 295 -6.81 -13.83 15.48
CA TYR A 295 -5.92 -13.28 16.51
C TYR A 295 -4.46 -13.35 16.09
N GLY A 296 -3.98 -14.49 15.58
CA GLY A 296 -2.60 -14.67 15.16
C GLY A 296 -2.15 -13.67 14.09
N PHE A 297 -2.98 -13.44 13.08
CA PHE A 297 -2.70 -12.45 12.04
C PHE A 297 -2.79 -11.01 12.54
N VAL A 298 -3.89 -10.65 13.21
CA VAL A 298 -4.12 -9.26 13.69
C VAL A 298 -3.13 -8.87 14.78
N MET A 299 -2.66 -9.83 15.59
CA MET A 299 -1.70 -9.55 16.66
C MET A 299 -0.24 -9.63 16.19
N SER A 300 0.00 -9.95 14.91
CA SER A 300 1.35 -10.05 14.35
C SER A 300 2.04 -8.69 14.20
N GLN A 301 3.37 -8.72 14.12
CA GLN A 301 4.17 -7.55 13.76
C GLN A 301 3.88 -7.07 12.33
N GLU A 302 3.60 -8.00 11.41
CA GLU A 302 3.30 -7.67 10.01
C GLU A 302 2.00 -6.86 9.88
N PHE A 303 0.93 -7.26 10.57
CA PHE A 303 -0.29 -6.45 10.60
C PHE A 303 -0.08 -5.11 11.29
N THR A 304 0.77 -5.07 12.33
CA THR A 304 1.19 -3.81 12.95
C THR A 304 1.86 -2.87 11.95
N ASN A 305 2.72 -3.40 11.07
CA ASN A 305 3.38 -2.64 10.01
C ASN A 305 2.38 -2.15 8.95
N ILE A 306 1.42 -2.99 8.55
CA ILE A 306 0.32 -2.57 7.65
C ILE A 306 -0.46 -1.42 8.28
N CYS A 307 -0.86 -1.52 9.54
CA CYS A 307 -1.58 -0.46 10.24
C CYS A 307 -0.78 0.85 10.28
N ALA A 308 0.53 0.76 10.56
CA ALA A 308 1.42 1.91 10.57
C ALA A 308 1.56 2.58 9.19
N GLN A 309 1.60 1.79 8.10
CA GLN A 309 1.64 2.32 6.73
C GLN A 309 0.43 3.20 6.43
N TYR A 310 -0.76 2.84 6.94
CA TYR A 310 -1.98 3.63 6.79
C TYR A 310 -2.16 4.67 7.92
N GLY A 311 -1.26 4.74 8.90
CA GLY A 311 -1.41 5.63 10.06
C GLY A 311 -2.64 5.32 10.92
N ILE A 312 -3.12 4.07 10.92
CA ILE A 312 -4.31 3.64 11.64
C ILE A 312 -3.87 2.89 12.91
N PRO A 313 -4.46 3.17 14.09
CA PRO A 313 -4.19 2.37 15.28
C PRO A 313 -4.60 0.92 15.06
N ARG A 314 -3.67 -0.02 15.27
CA ARG A 314 -3.93 -1.46 15.11
C ARG A 314 -5.08 -1.93 16.01
N GLY A 315 -5.09 -1.50 17.27
CA GLY A 315 -6.03 -1.98 18.28
C GLY A 315 -5.71 -3.38 18.78
N ASN A 316 -6.69 -4.02 19.42
CA ASN A 316 -6.60 -5.37 19.96
C ASN A 316 -7.67 -6.26 19.33
N ALA A 317 -7.31 -7.48 18.98
CA ALA A 317 -8.27 -8.51 18.64
C ALA A 317 -8.83 -9.17 19.91
N PRO A 318 -10.08 -9.66 19.89
CA PRO A 318 -10.58 -10.52 20.96
C PRO A 318 -9.64 -11.71 21.14
N VAL A 319 -9.15 -11.91 22.36
CA VAL A 319 -8.35 -13.09 22.68
C VAL A 319 -9.24 -14.30 22.43
N PRO A 320 -8.82 -15.27 21.58
CA PRO A 320 -9.63 -16.44 21.31
C PRO A 320 -9.95 -17.15 22.63
N PRO A 321 -11.14 -17.75 22.79
CA PRO A 321 -11.41 -18.60 23.93
C PRO A 321 -10.23 -19.55 24.09
N THR A 322 -9.62 -19.54 25.27
CA THR A 322 -8.67 -20.60 25.57
C THR A 322 -9.43 -21.89 25.30
N ALA A 323 -8.88 -22.77 24.45
CA ALA A 323 -9.21 -24.20 24.57
C ALA A 323 -9.21 -24.53 26.07
N PRO A 324 -10.05 -25.47 26.56
CA PRO A 324 -10.01 -25.87 27.97
C PRO A 324 -8.55 -25.92 28.35
N THR A 325 -8.15 -25.07 29.28
CA THR A 325 -6.76 -24.88 29.63
C THR A 325 -6.22 -26.31 29.77
N PRO A 326 -5.19 -26.75 29.04
CA PRO A 326 -4.37 -27.76 29.68
C PRO A 326 -4.03 -27.08 31.01
N ALA A 327 -4.38 -27.72 32.12
CA ALA A 327 -4.06 -27.24 33.46
C ALA A 327 -2.68 -26.56 33.40
N PRO A 328 -2.45 -25.41 34.09
CA PRO A 328 -1.16 -24.73 34.05
C PRO A 328 -0.10 -25.80 34.03
N GLY A 329 0.68 -25.87 32.93
CA GLY A 329 1.61 -26.98 32.72
C GLY A 329 2.30 -27.22 34.06
N PRO A 330 2.32 -28.48 34.56
CA PRO A 330 2.58 -28.73 35.96
C PRO A 330 3.82 -27.94 36.41
N ALA A 331 3.70 -27.34 37.61
CA ALA A 331 4.74 -26.55 38.26
C ALA A 331 6.14 -27.21 38.14
N PRO A 332 7.23 -26.43 38.20
CA PRO A 332 8.54 -26.91 37.78
C PRO A 332 9.06 -28.05 38.68
N ASN A 333 9.84 -28.94 38.04
CA ASN A 333 10.58 -30.13 38.51
C ASN A 333 9.82 -31.48 38.53
N THR A 334 10.43 -32.63 38.21
CA THR A 334 11.83 -33.05 37.92
C THR A 334 11.73 -34.47 37.34
N GLY A 335 12.13 -34.71 36.10
CA GLY A 335 12.23 -36.10 35.63
C GLY A 335 13.14 -36.26 34.43
N ARG A 336 12.98 -35.39 33.44
CA ARG A 336 13.74 -35.44 32.19
C ARG A 336 14.31 -34.07 31.85
N THR A 337 15.48 -34.09 31.24
CA THR A 337 16.15 -32.96 30.57
C THR A 337 16.43 -33.38 29.14
N ALA A 338 16.92 -32.48 28.28
CA ALA A 338 17.38 -32.87 26.95
C ALA A 338 18.42 -34.02 27.00
N ALA A 339 19.25 -34.07 28.06
CA ALA A 339 20.24 -35.14 28.27
C ALA A 339 19.62 -36.51 28.62
N SER A 340 18.31 -36.59 28.82
CA SER A 340 17.61 -37.85 29.09
C SER A 340 17.27 -38.65 27.82
N TYR A 341 17.55 -38.08 26.65
CA TYR A 341 17.42 -38.68 25.34
C TYR A 341 18.84 -38.88 24.79
N ASP A 342 19.27 -40.14 24.67
CA ASP A 342 20.65 -40.45 24.30
C ASP A 342 20.86 -40.33 22.78
N PHE A 343 21.02 -39.08 22.33
CA PHE A 343 21.50 -38.80 20.98
C PHE A 343 23.02 -38.96 20.85
N SER A 344 23.77 -39.12 21.95
CA SER A 344 25.23 -39.23 21.87
C SER A 344 25.66 -40.54 21.24
N GLY A 345 24.99 -41.64 21.58
CA GLY A 345 25.16 -42.94 20.92
C GLY A 345 24.72 -42.90 19.45
N LEU A 346 23.58 -42.27 19.15
CA LEU A 346 23.08 -42.14 17.78
C LEU A 346 23.96 -41.26 16.90
N SER A 347 24.46 -40.14 17.43
CA SER A 347 25.36 -39.25 16.70
C SER A 347 26.64 -39.98 16.27
N ALA A 348 27.26 -40.76 17.16
CA ALA A 348 28.43 -41.57 16.82
C ALA A 348 28.09 -42.67 15.79
N ALA A 349 26.90 -43.27 15.88
CA ALA A 349 26.44 -44.27 14.90
C ALA A 349 26.20 -43.65 13.52
N VAL A 350 25.57 -42.47 13.47
CA VAL A 350 25.36 -41.67 12.25
C VAL A 350 26.70 -41.27 11.65
N ASP A 351 27.65 -40.74 12.43
CA ASP A 351 29.01 -40.41 11.97
C ASP A 351 29.68 -41.62 11.29
N SER A 352 29.60 -42.78 11.95
CA SER A 352 30.16 -44.03 11.45
C SER A 352 29.49 -44.52 10.17
N LEU A 353 28.15 -44.42 10.09
CA LEU A 353 27.38 -44.81 8.92
C LEU A 353 27.69 -43.89 7.73
N VAL A 354 27.67 -42.57 7.94
CA VAL A 354 28.03 -41.57 6.92
C VAL A 354 29.42 -41.84 6.34
N ALA A 355 30.41 -42.15 7.19
CA ALA A 355 31.75 -42.50 6.72
C ALA A 355 31.76 -43.75 5.84
N ARG A 356 30.96 -44.77 6.17
CA ARG A 356 30.83 -46.00 5.36
C ARG A 356 30.02 -45.78 4.08
N MET A 357 28.98 -44.95 4.10
CA MET A 357 28.21 -44.55 2.92
C MET A 357 29.08 -43.80 1.91
N ASN A 358 29.98 -42.93 2.40
CA ASN A 358 30.98 -42.25 1.57
C ASN A 358 31.93 -43.22 0.86
N ALA A 359 32.30 -44.33 1.52
CA ALA A 359 33.16 -45.37 0.97
C ALA A 359 32.39 -46.54 0.32
N ALA A 360 31.05 -46.47 0.24
CA ALA A 360 30.20 -47.58 -0.18
C ALA A 360 30.48 -48.06 -1.62
N THR A 361 30.13 -49.31 -1.87
CA THR A 361 30.08 -49.90 -3.21
C THR A 361 28.67 -50.39 -3.49
N ARG A 362 28.38 -50.77 -4.75
CA ARG A 362 27.05 -51.27 -5.12
C ARG A 362 26.61 -52.50 -4.32
N SER A 363 27.54 -53.34 -3.88
CA SER A 363 27.24 -54.53 -3.07
C SER A 363 26.90 -54.20 -1.61
N SER A 364 27.36 -53.06 -1.08
CA SER A 364 27.06 -52.61 0.29
C SER A 364 25.85 -51.69 0.39
N TYR A 365 25.31 -51.21 -0.74
CA TYR A 365 24.22 -50.23 -0.80
C TYR A 365 23.00 -50.64 0.04
N ARG A 366 22.40 -51.81 -0.25
CA ARG A 366 21.18 -52.26 0.43
C ARG A 366 21.34 -52.42 1.93
N SER A 367 22.51 -52.90 2.38
CA SER A 367 22.78 -53.06 3.81
C SER A 367 22.96 -51.72 4.52
N LEU A 368 23.54 -50.71 3.85
CA LEU A 368 23.74 -49.39 4.42
C LEU A 368 22.44 -48.60 4.47
N LYS A 369 21.59 -48.70 3.44
CA LYS A 369 20.25 -48.07 3.44
C LYS A 369 19.36 -48.65 4.53
N ALA A 370 19.34 -49.98 4.69
CA ALA A 370 18.63 -50.62 5.79
C ALA A 370 19.13 -50.20 7.19
N GLU A 371 20.42 -49.83 7.29
CA GLU A 371 21.01 -49.31 8.53
C GLU A 371 20.63 -47.85 8.79
N ALA A 372 20.56 -47.01 7.76
CA ALA A 372 20.05 -45.62 7.86
C ALA A 372 18.59 -45.60 8.30
N GLU A 373 17.72 -46.37 7.63
CA GLU A 373 16.32 -46.52 8.04
C GLU A 373 16.19 -47.00 9.50
N SER A 374 17.15 -47.82 9.98
CA SER A 374 17.16 -48.27 11.36
C SER A 374 17.59 -47.19 12.34
N LEU A 375 18.44 -46.25 11.94
CA LEU A 375 18.82 -45.10 12.76
C LEU A 375 17.72 -44.04 12.76
N GLU A 376 17.09 -43.77 11.62
CA GLU A 376 15.90 -42.89 11.53
C GLU A 376 14.79 -43.33 12.47
N ARG A 377 14.41 -44.62 12.45
CA ARG A 377 13.41 -45.15 13.40
C ARG A 377 13.81 -44.97 14.87
N GLN A 378 15.10 -45.01 15.18
CA GLN A 378 15.60 -44.78 16.55
C GLN A 378 15.54 -43.30 16.93
N ILE A 379 15.80 -42.40 15.97
CA ILE A 379 15.64 -40.95 16.14
C ILE A 379 14.15 -40.63 16.36
N GLU A 380 13.27 -41.11 15.49
CA GLU A 380 11.81 -40.96 15.58
C GLU A 380 11.28 -41.46 16.94
N THR A 381 11.78 -42.60 17.43
CA THR A 381 11.40 -43.13 18.74
C THR A 381 11.78 -42.19 19.90
N LEU A 382 12.92 -41.49 19.80
CA LEU A 382 13.33 -40.51 20.81
C LEU A 382 12.53 -39.22 20.71
N GLU A 383 12.19 -38.77 19.50
CA GLU A 383 11.31 -37.63 19.27
C GLU A 383 9.90 -37.89 19.81
N ASP A 384 9.30 -39.04 19.49
CA ASP A 384 8.02 -39.48 20.03
C ASP A 384 8.03 -39.54 21.57
N ALA A 385 9.14 -40.02 22.15
CA ALA A 385 9.32 -40.04 23.59
C ALA A 385 9.40 -38.62 24.17
N ALA A 386 10.12 -37.71 23.51
CA ALA A 386 10.27 -36.33 23.93
C ALA A 386 8.96 -35.55 23.80
N GLU A 387 8.20 -35.76 22.73
CA GLU A 387 6.89 -35.16 22.54
C GLU A 387 5.90 -35.67 23.60
N ARG A 388 5.90 -36.99 23.87
CA ARG A 388 5.07 -37.57 24.93
C ARG A 388 5.42 -36.98 26.31
N ASP A 389 6.70 -36.90 26.65
CA ASP A 389 7.15 -36.39 27.93
C ASP A 389 6.90 -34.87 28.05
N TYR A 390 7.00 -34.12 26.96
CA TYR A 390 6.59 -32.71 26.89
C TYR A 390 5.08 -32.57 27.13
N ARG A 391 4.25 -33.37 26.44
CA ARG A 391 2.78 -33.39 26.62
C ARG A 391 2.37 -33.80 28.04
N GLN A 392 3.17 -34.62 28.72
CA GLN A 392 2.96 -35.04 30.11
C GLN A 392 3.54 -34.06 31.15
N GLY A 393 4.26 -33.01 30.71
CA GLY A 393 4.91 -32.04 31.59
C GLY A 393 6.17 -32.56 32.29
N LEU A 394 6.75 -33.67 31.82
CA LEU A 394 8.01 -34.25 32.31
C LEU A 394 9.25 -33.60 31.70
N LEU A 395 9.08 -32.94 30.54
CA LEU A 395 10.12 -32.23 29.78
C LEU A 395 9.73 -30.75 29.60
N SER A 396 10.67 -29.83 29.81
CA SER A 396 10.42 -28.41 29.60
C SER A 396 10.34 -28.07 28.10
N LEU A 397 9.66 -26.97 27.73
CA LEU A 397 9.65 -26.49 26.33
C LEU A 397 11.07 -26.16 25.83
N ALA A 398 11.95 -25.68 26.71
CA ALA A 398 13.33 -25.36 26.36
C ALA A 398 14.12 -26.64 26.05
N ASP A 399 13.98 -27.68 26.88
CA ASP A 399 14.62 -28.98 26.65
C ASP A 399 14.04 -29.71 25.43
N TYR A 400 12.71 -29.66 25.25
CA TYR A 400 12.04 -30.24 24.08
C TYR A 400 12.59 -29.65 22.77
N ARG A 401 12.75 -28.32 22.70
CA ARG A 401 13.36 -27.65 21.54
C ARG A 401 14.83 -28.03 21.29
N ILE A 402 15.56 -28.45 22.33
CA ILE A 402 16.94 -28.94 22.18
C ILE A 402 16.91 -30.34 21.57
N VAL A 403 16.00 -31.20 22.02
CA VAL A 403 15.80 -32.55 21.48
C VAL A 403 15.44 -32.49 20.00
N GLU A 404 14.42 -31.71 19.62
CA GLU A 404 13.98 -31.54 18.22
C GLU A 404 15.13 -31.09 17.31
N ARG A 405 15.86 -30.04 17.71
CA ARG A 405 17.01 -29.56 16.92
C ARG A 405 18.12 -30.60 16.78
N THR A 406 18.29 -31.47 17.78
CA THR A 406 19.32 -32.51 17.74
C THR A 406 18.91 -33.65 16.81
N ALA A 407 17.63 -34.05 16.84
CA ALA A 407 17.07 -35.05 15.95
C ALA A 407 17.10 -34.59 14.48
N GLU A 408 16.57 -33.40 14.18
CA GLU A 408 16.59 -32.79 12.85
C GLU A 408 18.02 -32.73 12.27
N GLY A 409 19.00 -32.33 13.10
CA GLY A 409 20.40 -32.28 12.67
C GLY A 409 21.04 -33.66 12.42
N LEU A 410 20.49 -34.76 12.94
CA LEU A 410 20.96 -36.11 12.63
C LEU A 410 20.28 -36.69 11.38
N GLU A 411 18.99 -36.44 11.22
CA GLU A 411 18.20 -36.82 10.04
C GLU A 411 18.76 -36.15 8.78
N ASP A 412 18.98 -34.83 8.84
CA ASP A 412 19.62 -34.07 7.76
C ASP A 412 20.94 -34.72 7.30
N ARG A 413 21.72 -35.26 8.25
CA ARG A 413 23.02 -35.87 7.94
C ARG A 413 22.90 -37.25 7.32
N LEU A 414 21.87 -38.02 7.70
CA LEU A 414 21.54 -39.29 7.08
C LEU A 414 21.05 -39.05 5.65
N ASP A 415 20.04 -38.20 5.48
CA ASP A 415 19.47 -37.83 4.18
C ASP A 415 20.54 -37.39 3.18
N ASN A 416 21.39 -36.43 3.60
CA ASN A 416 22.48 -35.94 2.75
C ASN A 416 23.50 -37.04 2.38
N ALA A 417 23.73 -38.02 3.26
CA ALA A 417 24.65 -39.11 3.01
C ALA A 417 24.04 -40.20 2.12
N GLU A 418 22.74 -40.47 2.27
CA GLU A 418 21.97 -41.35 1.40
C GLU A 418 21.96 -40.81 -0.03
N ASP A 419 21.54 -39.56 -0.21
CA ASP A 419 21.51 -38.85 -1.50
C ASP A 419 22.88 -38.90 -2.19
N TRP A 420 23.94 -38.61 -1.43
CA TRP A 420 25.30 -38.63 -1.95
C TRP A 420 25.74 -40.03 -2.38
N MET A 421 25.45 -41.05 -1.57
CA MET A 421 25.79 -42.45 -1.86
C MET A 421 25.05 -42.93 -3.12
N GLU A 422 23.75 -42.66 -3.21
CA GLU A 422 22.88 -43.03 -4.32
C GLU A 422 23.36 -42.46 -5.65
N ARG A 423 23.59 -41.15 -5.67
CA ARG A 423 24.15 -40.44 -6.81
C ARG A 423 25.50 -41.01 -7.25
N ARG A 424 26.40 -41.31 -6.30
CA ARG A 424 27.73 -41.84 -6.61
C ARG A 424 27.68 -43.27 -7.16
N LEU A 425 26.74 -44.08 -6.72
CA LEU A 425 26.59 -45.48 -7.13
C LEU A 425 25.71 -45.65 -8.37
N GLY A 426 24.99 -44.61 -8.78
CA GLY A 426 24.07 -44.60 -9.91
C GLY A 426 22.77 -45.34 -9.63
N TYR A 427 22.31 -45.29 -8.38
CA TYR A 427 20.94 -45.57 -7.98
C TYR A 427 20.26 -44.21 -7.89
N ASP A 428 19.89 -43.63 -9.03
CA ASP A 428 19.12 -42.37 -9.04
C ASP A 428 17.69 -42.78 -9.39
N ASP A 429 16.72 -42.33 -8.58
CA ASP A 429 15.28 -42.55 -8.78
C ASP A 429 14.72 -41.75 -9.97
#